data_AF-A0A6D2FFY2-F1
#
_entry.id   AF-A0A6D2FFY2-F1
#
_cell.length_a   1.000
_cell.length_b   1.000
_cell.length_c   1.000
_cell.angle_alpha   90.00
_cell.angle_beta   90.00
_cell.angle_gamma   90.00
#
_symmetry.space_group_name_H-M   'P 1'
#
loop_
_entity.id
_entity.type
_entity.pdbx_description
1 polymer ?
#
loop_
_entity_poly.entity_id
_entity_poly.type
_entity_poly.pdbx_seq_one_letter_code
_entity_poly.pdbx_strand_id
1 'polypeptide(L)'
;MKYEFFATSSSSLDVYIVTVSNDSGSLIMTCNCPAGSKGILCRHRKALITGKIRGIFTPPRRNNPEKLQEAINLIATYGIDKTLKLYTDELERAEQTWISVRDNLRAMINALVEPPKY
;
A
#
# COMPACT_ATOMS: atom_id res chain seq x y z
N MET A 1 2.76 22.22 5.78
CA MET A 1 2.49 21.48 7.04
C MET A 1 3.28 20.19 7.04
N LYS A 2 3.71 19.72 8.23
CA LYS A 2 4.44 18.47 8.40
C LYS A 2 3.88 17.67 9.57
N TYR A 3 3.65 16.39 9.34
CA TYR A 3 3.16 15.42 10.31
C TYR A 3 4.14 14.26 10.43
N GLU A 4 4.27 13.73 11.65
CA GLU A 4 5.04 12.54 11.96
C GLU A 4 4.21 11.58 12.81
N PHE A 5 4.16 10.32 12.39
CA PHE A 5 3.33 9.29 13.02
C PHE A 5 4.12 8.00 13.26
N PHE A 6 3.80 7.34 14.36
CA PHE A 6 4.32 6.03 14.72
C PHE A 6 3.38 4.94 14.22
N ALA A 7 3.88 4.05 13.38
CA ALA A 7 3.13 2.96 12.78
C ALA A 7 3.71 1.60 13.19
N THR A 8 2.86 0.62 13.49
CA THR A 8 3.29 -0.70 13.92
C THR A 8 3.58 -1.63 12.74
N SER A 9 4.54 -2.53 12.91
CA SER A 9 4.77 -3.65 11.99
C SER A 9 3.58 -4.62 11.99
N SER A 10 3.56 -5.55 11.02
CA SER A 10 2.59 -6.64 11.00
C SER A 10 2.69 -7.55 12.22
N SER A 11 3.89 -7.72 12.78
CA SER A 11 4.14 -8.50 14.00
C SER A 11 3.88 -7.72 15.28
N SER A 12 3.55 -6.42 15.20
CA SER A 12 3.43 -5.50 16.33
C SER A 12 4.71 -5.32 17.18
N LEU A 13 5.83 -5.88 16.75
CA LEU A 13 7.12 -5.83 17.47
C LEU A 13 7.89 -4.54 17.15
N ASP A 14 7.84 -4.09 15.89
CA ASP A 14 8.58 -2.91 15.44
C ASP A 14 7.68 -1.69 15.29
N VAL A 15 8.29 -0.52 15.43
CA VAL A 15 7.66 0.77 15.21
C VAL A 15 8.41 1.51 14.11
N TYR A 16 7.65 2.00 13.14
CA TYR A 16 8.14 2.76 12.02
C TYR A 16 7.64 4.20 12.10
N ILE A 17 8.42 5.11 11.55
CA ILE A 17 8.07 6.52 11.43
C ILE A 17 7.52 6.74 10.03
N VAL A 18 6.33 7.34 9.96
CA VAL A 18 5.69 7.77 8.72
C VAL A 18 5.61 9.29 8.77
N THR A 19 6.13 9.96 7.74
CA THR A 19 6.01 11.42 7.63
C THR A 19 5.10 11.78 6.48
N VAL A 20 4.31 12.84 6.67
CA VAL A 20 3.47 13.46 5.65
C VAL A 20 3.80 14.95 5.64
N SER A 21 4.25 15.49 4.52
CA SER A 21 4.54 16.91 4.37
C SER A 21 3.94 17.45 3.08
N ASN A 22 3.51 18.70 3.11
CA ASN A 22 3.20 19.48 1.92
C ASN A 22 3.93 20.84 1.91
N ASP A 23 5.05 20.96 2.62
CA ASP A 23 5.78 22.23 2.78
C ASP A 23 6.33 22.77 1.44
N SER A 24 6.58 21.91 0.46
CA SER A 24 7.05 22.28 -0.88
C SER A 24 5.91 22.50 -1.89
N GLY A 25 4.65 22.56 -1.44
CA GLY A 25 3.46 22.62 -2.30
C GLY A 25 3.03 21.24 -2.87
N SER A 26 3.96 20.29 -2.94
CA SER A 26 3.68 18.89 -3.32
C SER A 26 3.52 18.00 -2.10
N LEU A 27 2.61 17.04 -2.14
CA LEU A 27 2.47 16.05 -1.07
C LEU A 27 3.64 15.05 -1.11
N ILE A 28 4.35 14.95 0.01
CA ILE A 28 5.47 14.03 0.21
C ILE A 28 5.12 13.10 1.37
N MET A 29 5.20 11.79 1.12
CA MET A 29 5.00 10.75 2.14
C MET A 29 6.17 9.79 2.21
N THR A 30 6.87 9.76 3.34
CA THR A 30 7.98 8.81 3.59
C THR A 30 7.65 7.86 4.72
N CYS A 31 8.27 6.69 4.70
CA CYS A 31 8.19 5.72 5.78
C CYS A 31 9.51 4.98 5.89
N ASN A 32 10.03 4.82 7.11
CA ASN A 32 11.31 4.13 7.34
C ASN A 32 11.20 2.60 7.43
N CYS A 33 10.04 2.02 7.16
CA CYS A 33 9.90 0.55 7.10
C CYS A 33 10.62 -0.04 5.89
N PRO A 34 10.93 -1.36 5.86
CA PRO A 34 11.71 -1.97 4.78
C PRO A 34 11.17 -1.75 3.36
N ALA A 35 9.84 -1.64 3.20
CA ALA A 35 9.23 -1.29 1.92
C ALA A 35 9.38 0.21 1.62
N GLY A 36 9.15 1.07 2.62
CA GLY A 36 9.25 2.52 2.48
C GLY A 36 10.66 3.00 2.16
N SER A 37 11.69 2.41 2.77
CA SER A 37 13.10 2.73 2.50
C SER A 37 13.53 2.35 1.08
N LYS A 38 12.82 1.41 0.44
CA LYS A 38 13.01 1.02 -0.97
C LYS A 38 12.13 1.80 -1.94
N GLY A 39 11.41 2.82 -1.47
CA GLY A 39 10.46 3.59 -2.29
C GLY A 39 9.12 2.89 -2.55
N ILE A 40 8.95 1.63 -2.15
CA ILE A 40 7.75 0.83 -2.40
C ILE A 40 6.59 1.28 -1.50
N LEU A 41 5.39 1.47 -2.07
CA LEU A 41 4.19 1.84 -1.31
C LEU A 41 3.89 0.79 -0.23
N CYS A 42 4.16 1.16 1.03
CA CYS A 42 4.01 0.27 2.17
C CYS A 42 2.58 0.32 2.76
N ARG A 43 2.22 -0.68 3.56
CA ARG A 43 0.93 -0.72 4.27
C ARG A 43 0.66 0.53 5.09
N HIS A 44 1.70 1.16 5.64
CA HIS A 44 1.58 2.33 6.51
C HIS A 44 1.16 3.57 5.74
N ARG A 45 1.82 3.86 4.60
CA ARG A 45 1.44 4.96 3.70
C ARG A 45 0.06 4.70 3.08
N LYS A 46 -0.21 3.47 2.65
CA LYS A 46 -1.51 3.06 2.11
C LYS A 46 -2.65 3.26 3.12
N ALA A 47 -2.42 3.00 4.41
CA ALA A 47 -3.41 3.19 5.46
C ALA A 47 -3.80 4.66 5.66
N LEU A 48 -2.84 5.59 5.58
CA LEU A 48 -3.12 7.02 5.61
C LEU A 48 -3.91 7.46 4.38
N ILE A 49 -3.51 7.02 3.18
CA ILE A 49 -4.21 7.34 1.91
C ILE A 49 -5.66 6.86 1.95
N THR A 50 -5.91 5.68 2.49
CA THR A 50 -7.25 5.06 2.51
C THR A 50 -8.06 5.38 3.76
N GLY A 51 -7.50 6.11 4.73
CA GLY A 51 -8.08 6.33 6.06
C GLY A 51 -8.21 5.07 6.93
N LYS A 52 -7.75 3.91 6.48
CA LYS A 52 -7.84 2.62 7.19
C LYS A 52 -6.69 2.45 8.18
N ILE A 53 -6.67 3.26 9.23
CA ILE A 53 -5.54 3.36 10.18
C ILE A 53 -5.56 2.34 11.33
N ARG A 54 -6.68 1.64 11.55
CA ARG A 54 -6.85 0.70 12.68
C ARG A 54 -5.83 -0.44 12.59
N GLY A 55 -5.17 -0.74 13.71
CA GLY A 55 -4.15 -1.80 13.78
C GLY A 55 -2.82 -1.46 13.09
N ILE A 56 -2.68 -0.22 12.60
CA ILE A 56 -1.46 0.29 11.96
C ILE A 56 -0.95 1.49 12.74
N PHE A 57 -1.84 2.42 13.08
CA PHE A 57 -1.54 3.54 13.95
C PHE A 57 -2.29 3.35 15.26
N THR A 58 -1.65 3.68 16.39
CA THR A 58 -2.22 3.48 17.74
C THR A 58 -2.52 4.81 18.42
N PRO A 59 -3.60 5.52 18.04
CA PRO A 59 -4.11 6.64 18.83
C PRO A 59 -4.88 6.15 20.07
N PRO A 60 -4.91 6.93 21.18
CA PRO A 60 -4.10 8.13 21.43
C PRO A 60 -2.67 7.81 21.91
N ARG A 61 -2.36 6.53 22.18
CA ARG A 61 -1.13 6.12 22.88
C ARG A 61 0.17 6.60 22.22
N ARG A 62 0.26 6.47 20.90
CA ARG A 62 1.47 6.81 20.13
C ARG A 62 1.23 7.91 19.10
N ASN A 63 -0.02 8.24 18.82
CA ASN A 63 -0.37 9.24 17.81
C ASN A 63 -1.52 10.10 18.31
N ASN A 64 -1.43 11.41 18.08
CA ASN A 64 -2.55 12.30 18.32
C ASN A 64 -3.67 12.00 17.29
N PRO A 65 -4.91 11.66 17.73
CA PRO A 65 -6.01 11.33 16.83
C PRO A 65 -6.38 12.49 15.89
N GLU A 66 -6.38 13.73 16.38
CA GLU A 66 -6.72 14.92 15.61
C GLU A 66 -5.69 15.15 14.50
N LYS A 67 -4.39 15.03 14.83
CA LYS A 67 -3.30 15.16 13.84
C LYS A 67 -3.35 14.08 12.77
N LEU A 68 -3.71 12.84 13.14
CA LEU A 68 -3.95 11.77 12.17
C LEU A 68 -5.10 12.14 11.22
N GLN A 69 -6.21 12.65 11.76
CA GLN A 69 -7.35 13.06 10.96
C GLN A 69 -7.02 14.25 10.05
N GLU A 70 -6.29 15.25 10.55
CA GLU A 70 -5.80 16.38 9.74
C GLU A 70 -4.94 15.88 8.56
N ALA A 71 -4.01 14.96 8.81
CA ALA A 71 -3.16 14.41 7.75
C ALA A 71 -3.96 13.58 6.73
N ILE A 72 -4.93 12.77 7.16
CA ILE A 72 -5.81 12.02 6.26
C ILE A 72 -6.62 12.99 5.38
N ASN A 73 -7.19 14.04 5.99
CA ASN A 73 -7.95 15.06 5.26
C ASN A 73 -7.05 15.78 4.25
N LEU A 74 -5.82 16.15 4.65
CA LEU A 74 -4.83 16.75 3.76
C LEU A 74 -4.52 15.82 2.57
N ILE A 75 -4.25 14.53 2.80
CA ILE A 75 -3.95 13.59 1.72
C ILE A 75 -5.14 13.50 0.73
N ALA A 76 -6.38 13.50 1.25
CA ALA A 76 -7.57 13.43 0.44
C ALA A 76 -7.73 14.64 -0.51
N THR A 77 -7.24 15.84 -0.16
CA THR A 77 -7.30 17.00 -1.07
C THR A 77 -6.45 16.81 -2.33
N TYR A 78 -5.48 15.90 -2.31
CA TYR A 78 -4.66 15.55 -3.48
C TYR A 78 -5.29 14.45 -4.35
N GLY A 79 -6.43 13.86 -3.95
CA GLY A 79 -7.15 12.85 -4.74
C GLY A 79 -6.40 11.53 -4.96
N ILE A 80 -5.38 11.26 -4.15
CA ILE A 80 -4.48 10.10 -4.31
C ILE A 80 -5.20 8.78 -4.10
N ASP A 81 -6.25 8.77 -3.29
CA ASP A 81 -7.10 7.60 -3.03
C ASP A 81 -7.75 7.05 -4.30
N LYS A 82 -8.22 7.94 -5.19
CA LYS A 82 -8.83 7.56 -6.47
C LYS A 82 -7.80 6.96 -7.41
N THR A 83 -6.64 7.60 -7.54
CA THR A 83 -5.54 7.11 -8.38
C THR A 83 -4.99 5.79 -7.86
N LEU A 84 -4.86 5.64 -6.55
CA LEU A 84 -4.44 4.38 -5.92
C LEU A 84 -5.42 3.25 -6.24
N LYS A 85 -6.73 3.51 -6.16
CA LYS A 85 -7.75 2.52 -6.52
C LYS A 85 -7.62 2.12 -7.99
N LEU A 86 -7.58 3.10 -8.90
CA LEU A 86 -7.46 2.85 -10.33
C LEU A 86 -6.28 1.94 -10.66
N TYR A 87 -5.08 2.26 -10.17
CA TYR A 87 -3.89 1.47 -10.45
C TYR A 87 -3.87 0.12 -9.73
N THR A 88 -4.51 0.01 -8.56
CA THR A 88 -4.67 -1.30 -7.89
C THR A 88 -5.57 -2.21 -8.72
N ASP A 89 -6.69 -1.68 -9.23
CA ASP A 89 -7.63 -2.45 -10.05
C ASP A 89 -7.01 -2.83 -11.41
N GLU A 90 -6.19 -1.96 -12.01
CA GLU A 90 -5.44 -2.27 -13.23
C GLU A 90 -4.38 -3.36 -13.00
N LEU A 91 -3.64 -3.28 -11.89
CA LEU A 91 -2.66 -4.30 -11.53
C LEU A 91 -3.33 -5.67 -11.34
N GLU A 92 -4.44 -5.72 -10.61
CA GLU A 92 -5.18 -6.97 -10.38
C GLU A 92 -5.68 -7.59 -11.69
N ARG A 93 -6.21 -6.77 -12.61
CA ARG A 93 -6.60 -7.26 -13.95
C ARG A 93 -5.42 -7.83 -14.72
N ALA A 94 -4.28 -7.15 -14.72
CA ALA A 94 -3.08 -7.61 -15.40
C ALA A 94 -2.56 -8.94 -14.81
N GLU A 95 -2.58 -9.08 -13.48
CA GLU A 95 -2.20 -10.30 -12.78
C GLU A 95 -3.11 -11.47 -13.14
N GLN A 96 -4.43 -11.26 -13.21
CA GLN A 96 -5.38 -12.30 -13.62
C GLN A 96 -5.15 -12.75 -15.07
N THR A 97 -4.91 -11.82 -15.99
CA THR A 97 -4.56 -12.16 -17.37
C THR A 97 -3.26 -12.97 -17.43
N TRP A 98 -2.23 -12.56 -16.68
CA TRP A 98 -0.96 -13.28 -16.62
C TRP A 98 -1.12 -14.70 -16.06
N ILE A 99 -1.91 -14.89 -15.00
CA ILE A 99 -2.19 -16.20 -14.41
C ILE A 99 -2.82 -17.13 -15.45
N SER A 100 -3.82 -16.65 -16.21
CA SER A 100 -4.46 -17.44 -17.27
C SER A 100 -3.47 -17.83 -18.37
N VAL A 101 -2.66 -16.88 -18.85
CA VAL A 101 -1.63 -17.15 -19.87
C VAL A 101 -0.61 -18.17 -19.37
N ARG A 102 -0.11 -17.99 -18.13
CA ARG A 102 0.85 -18.89 -17.48
C ARG A 102 0.30 -20.31 -17.37
N ASP A 103 -0.95 -20.45 -16.95
CA ASP A 103 -1.56 -21.77 -16.73
C ASP A 103 -1.83 -22.48 -18.06
N ASN A 104 -2.24 -21.76 -19.10
CA ASN A 104 -2.36 -22.30 -20.47
C ASN A 104 -1.00 -22.78 -21.01
N LEU A 105 0.07 -21.98 -20.86
CA LEU A 105 1.41 -22.38 -21.29
C LEU A 105 1.91 -23.62 -20.54
N ARG A 106 1.65 -23.71 -19.22
CA ARG A 106 1.97 -24.90 -18.42
C ARG A 106 1.22 -26.14 -18.90
N ALA A 107 -0.07 -26.00 -19.22
CA ALA A 107 -0.85 -27.12 -19.77
C ALA A 107 -0.27 -27.62 -21.11
N MET A 108 0.11 -26.70 -22.00
CA MET A 108 0.76 -27.05 -23.27
C MET A 108 2.10 -27.77 -23.08
N ILE A 109 2.91 -27.33 -22.11
CA ILE A 109 4.19 -27.98 -21.77
C ILE A 109 3.94 -29.41 -21.26
N ASN A 110 2.98 -29.60 -20.37
CA ASN A 110 2.67 -30.93 -19.82
C ASN A 110 2.15 -31.89 -20.91
N ALA A 111 1.37 -31.38 -21.87
CA ALA A 111 0.85 -32.16 -22.99
C ALA A 111 1.94 -32.73 -23.92
N LEU A 112 3.19 -32.26 -23.83
CA LEU A 112 4.32 -32.82 -24.58
C LEU A 112 4.70 -34.24 -24.11
N VAL A 113 4.39 -34.59 -22.85
CA VAL A 113 4.78 -35.86 -22.22
C VAL A 113 3.59 -36.64 -21.64
N GLU A 114 2.44 -35.99 -21.50
CA GLU A 114 1.18 -36.62 -21.07
C GLU A 114 0.11 -36.38 -22.15
N PRO A 115 -0.07 -37.30 -23.12
CA PRO A 115 -1.12 -37.14 -24.12
C PRO A 115 -2.51 -37.09 -23.45
N PRO A 116 -3.46 -36.31 -24.00
CA PRO A 116 -4.79 -36.21 -23.43
C PRO A 116 -5.44 -37.60 -23.36
N LYS A 117 -5.90 -37.97 -22.16
CA LYS A 117 -6.67 -39.19 -21.96
C LYS A 117 -8.03 -39.00 -22.63
N TYR A 118 -8.24 -39.65 -23.76
CA TYR A 118 -9.54 -39.78 -24.43
C TYR A 118 -10.44 -40.76 -23.69
#